data_AF-A0A0C2W2G8-F1
#
_entry.id   AF-A0A0C2W2G8-F1
#
_cell.length_a   1.000
_cell.length_b   1.000
_cell.length_c   1.000
_cell.angle_alpha   90.00
_cell.angle_beta   90.00
_cell.angle_gamma   90.00
#
_symmetry.space_group_name_H-M   'P 1'
#
loop_
_entity.id
_entity.type
_entity.pdbx_description
1 polymer ?
#
loop_
_entity_poly.entity_id
_entity_poly.type
_entity_poly.pdbx_seq_one_letter_code
_entity_poly.pdbx_strand_id
1 'polypeptide(L)'
;MQQKIKEKEKLTADEQIEYLIAKGIKFTSMKEEEAKRYLMENSYYYKVTAYRLNFLKDNDGFYHNLDFAHLTDLATIDMHLRYLVIKLSLDIEHALKSLLVNLITDDPGQDGYQIIEAYNDHIANNLKKRSENGMLPQDYVHVKDKIIKVVRNVRDYNYDFYLKTKDKTSIWKLIEMMSFGQLVSFVKFYVDKSLHKSKKLKKAALLLGYAKNVRDSAAHSRPILLNVTEINQLNGQGSSHKTKQPQAEPELKTFVKQNGLNKKVASRLLTNFKINDLCSLILLHDVYIQSPYMRKARKKEIIKLYRRALYKKNIYKNVKEFDEIIELFFGVIKKYKIK
;
A
#
# COMPACT_ATOMS: atom_id res chain seq x y z
N MET A 1 37.56 2.34 8.37
CA MET A 1 36.18 1.86 8.09
C MET A 1 35.34 1.62 9.37
N GLN A 2 35.76 0.78 10.32
CA GLN A 2 34.97 0.47 11.54
C GLN A 2 34.54 1.70 12.37
N GLN A 3 35.44 2.67 12.56
CA GLN A 3 35.14 3.91 13.29
C GLN A 3 34.04 4.74 12.60
N LYS A 4 34.17 4.98 11.29
CA LYS A 4 33.16 5.66 10.47
C LYS A 4 31.76 5.04 10.60
N ILE A 5 31.69 3.71 10.59
CA ILE A 5 30.43 2.97 10.75
C ILE A 5 29.83 3.22 12.14
N LYS A 6 30.65 3.18 13.19
CA LYS A 6 30.22 3.43 14.58
C LYS A 6 29.69 4.85 14.77
N GLU A 7 30.34 5.82 14.15
CA GLU A 7 29.98 7.25 14.21
C GLU A 7 28.91 7.65 13.17
N LYS A 8 28.45 6.70 12.34
CA LYS A 8 27.48 6.92 11.25
C LYS A 8 27.93 8.00 10.26
N GLU A 9 29.24 8.10 10.02
CA GLU A 9 29.81 8.99 9.03
C GLU A 9 29.43 8.59 7.60
N LYS A 10 29.60 9.53 6.67
CA LYS A 10 29.37 9.29 5.24
C LYS A 10 30.39 8.29 4.69
N LEU A 11 29.88 7.25 4.02
CA LEU A 11 30.68 6.27 3.28
C LEU A 11 30.72 6.61 1.78
N THR A 12 31.90 6.50 1.16
CA THR A 12 32.06 6.51 -0.31
C THR A 12 31.43 5.26 -0.96
N ALA A 13 31.34 5.23 -2.29
CA ALA A 13 30.84 4.04 -2.99
C ALA A 13 31.71 2.80 -2.72
N ASP A 14 33.04 2.95 -2.72
CA ASP A 14 33.97 1.87 -2.37
C ASP A 14 33.77 1.40 -0.93
N GLU A 15 33.72 2.33 0.04
CA GLU A 15 33.48 2.00 1.45
C GLU A 15 32.11 1.33 1.67
N GLN A 16 31.11 1.67 0.87
CA GLN A 16 29.80 0.99 0.89
C GLN A 16 29.91 -0.46 0.41
N ILE A 17 30.65 -0.74 -0.66
CA ILE A 17 30.88 -2.11 -1.14
C ILE A 17 31.64 -2.92 -0.10
N GLU A 18 32.76 -2.39 0.42
CA GLU A 18 33.55 -3.03 1.47
C GLU A 18 32.68 -3.36 2.70
N TYR A 19 31.79 -2.45 3.09
CA TYR A 19 30.86 -2.69 4.19
C TYR A 19 29.86 -3.83 3.90
N LEU A 20 29.35 -3.94 2.67
CA LEU A 20 28.44 -5.03 2.31
C LEU A 20 29.17 -6.39 2.31
N ILE A 21 30.41 -6.43 1.80
CA ILE A 21 31.27 -7.62 1.88
C ILE A 21 31.51 -8.01 3.34
N ALA A 22 31.86 -7.03 4.20
CA ALA A 22 32.03 -7.24 5.63
C ALA A 22 30.74 -7.64 6.37
N LYS A 23 29.57 -7.57 5.72
CA LYS A 23 28.30 -8.11 6.23
C LYS A 23 27.91 -9.45 5.61
N GLY A 24 28.79 -10.08 4.83
CA GLY A 24 28.57 -11.39 4.22
C GLY A 24 27.80 -11.33 2.88
N ILE A 25 27.62 -10.14 2.30
CA ILE A 25 26.95 -10.00 1.01
C ILE A 25 27.96 -10.27 -0.11
N LYS A 26 27.60 -11.19 -1.00
CA LYS A 26 28.43 -11.65 -2.12
C LYS A 26 28.26 -10.76 -3.35
N PHE A 27 29.30 -10.73 -4.20
CA PHE A 27 29.34 -10.03 -5.49
C PHE A 27 29.68 -11.02 -6.62
N THR A 28 29.10 -12.22 -6.56
CA THR A 28 29.35 -13.31 -7.52
C THR A 28 28.52 -13.13 -8.79
N SER A 29 27.25 -12.74 -8.66
CA SER A 29 26.36 -12.54 -9.83
C SER A 29 26.41 -11.13 -10.40
N MET A 30 26.75 -10.14 -9.58
CA MET A 30 27.03 -8.76 -9.99
C MET A 30 28.36 -8.36 -9.37
N LYS A 31 29.35 -8.03 -10.21
CA LYS A 31 30.70 -7.69 -9.76
C LYS A 31 30.70 -6.36 -9.01
N GLU A 32 31.70 -6.16 -8.15
CA GLU A 32 31.83 -4.94 -7.34
C GLU A 32 31.79 -3.66 -8.17
N GLU A 33 32.52 -3.58 -9.28
CA GLU A 33 32.53 -2.40 -10.16
C GLU A 33 31.16 -2.10 -10.81
N GLU A 34 30.39 -3.15 -11.13
CA GLU A 34 29.02 -2.99 -11.62
C GLU A 34 28.09 -2.52 -10.49
N ALA A 35 28.26 -3.05 -9.29
CA ALA A 35 27.51 -2.65 -8.11
C ALA A 35 27.79 -1.20 -7.70
N LYS A 36 29.05 -0.75 -7.76
CA LYS A 36 29.43 0.65 -7.52
C LYS A 36 28.72 1.57 -8.49
N ARG A 37 28.78 1.26 -9.79
CA ARG A 37 28.09 2.03 -10.83
C ARG A 37 26.60 2.09 -10.59
N TYR A 38 25.98 0.97 -10.24
CA TYR A 38 24.55 0.92 -9.91
C TYR A 38 24.18 1.82 -8.73
N LEU A 39 25.02 1.87 -7.68
CA LEU A 39 24.84 2.74 -6.51
C LEU A 39 25.08 4.23 -6.79
N MET A 40 25.77 4.56 -7.89
CA MET A 40 26.04 5.94 -8.31
C MET A 40 25.01 6.45 -9.31
N GLU A 41 24.56 5.60 -10.23
CA GLU A 41 23.79 6.03 -11.40
C GLU A 41 22.31 5.62 -11.37
N ASN A 42 21.98 4.46 -10.78
CA ASN A 42 20.64 3.87 -10.90
C ASN A 42 19.84 3.88 -9.59
N SER A 43 20.53 3.87 -8.45
CA SER A 43 19.91 3.83 -7.13
C SER A 43 20.86 4.41 -6.09
N TYR A 44 20.52 4.28 -4.80
CA TYR A 44 21.37 4.70 -3.69
C TYR A 44 21.39 3.64 -2.58
N TYR A 45 22.46 3.63 -1.81
CA TYR A 45 22.77 2.59 -0.81
C TYR A 45 21.59 2.20 0.08
N TYR A 46 20.96 3.16 0.74
CA TYR A 46 19.84 2.88 1.65
C TYR A 46 18.63 2.23 0.96
N LYS A 47 18.37 2.59 -0.31
CA LYS A 47 17.25 2.04 -1.08
C LYS A 47 17.47 0.58 -1.44
N VAL A 48 18.63 0.27 -1.99
CA VAL A 48 18.96 -1.08 -2.47
C VAL A 48 19.15 -2.03 -1.30
N THR A 49 19.86 -1.59 -0.28
CA THR A 49 20.16 -2.44 0.85
C THR A 49 18.94 -2.71 1.72
N ALA A 50 17.84 -1.97 1.61
CA ALA A 50 16.61 -2.25 2.37
C ALA A 50 16.06 -3.67 2.13
N TYR A 51 16.26 -4.22 0.93
CA TYR A 51 15.78 -5.56 0.58
C TYR A 51 16.57 -6.69 1.25
N ARG A 52 17.70 -6.38 1.91
CA ARG A 52 18.46 -7.35 2.73
C ARG A 52 17.63 -7.90 3.89
N LEU A 53 16.61 -7.15 4.33
CA LEU A 53 15.69 -7.57 5.39
C LEU A 53 14.84 -8.79 5.00
N ASN A 54 14.85 -9.21 3.74
CA ASN A 54 14.20 -10.45 3.31
C ASN A 54 15.06 -11.69 3.52
N PHE A 55 16.34 -11.52 3.88
CA PHE A 55 17.32 -12.60 3.95
C PHE A 55 17.77 -12.84 5.38
N LEU A 56 18.00 -14.10 5.70
CA LEU A 56 18.43 -14.52 7.03
C LEU A 56 19.90 -14.15 7.28
N LYS A 57 20.20 -13.95 8.55
CA LYS A 57 21.56 -13.82 9.07
C LYS A 57 21.91 -15.06 9.88
N ASP A 58 23.19 -15.37 9.95
CA ASP A 58 23.72 -16.33 10.93
C ASP A 58 23.76 -15.75 12.35
N ASN A 59 24.21 -16.56 13.31
CA ASN A 59 24.32 -16.17 14.71
C ASN A 59 25.31 -15.03 14.95
N ASP A 60 26.30 -14.87 14.06
CA ASP A 60 27.32 -13.82 14.11
C ASP A 60 26.86 -12.52 13.40
N GLY A 61 25.68 -12.55 12.78
CA GLY A 61 25.02 -11.39 12.17
C GLY A 61 25.40 -11.14 10.70
N PHE A 62 26.06 -12.08 10.03
CA PHE A 62 26.38 -12.03 8.60
C PHE A 62 25.24 -12.62 7.77
N TYR A 63 25.03 -12.07 6.57
CA TYR A 63 24.05 -12.63 5.64
C TYR A 63 24.57 -13.91 5.01
N HIS A 64 23.73 -14.95 5.01
CA HIS A 64 24.02 -16.18 4.29
C HIS A 64 23.23 -16.20 2.97
N ASN A 65 23.85 -16.70 1.89
CA ASN A 65 23.24 -16.81 0.55
C ASN A 65 22.69 -15.48 -0.04
N LEU A 66 23.19 -14.32 0.39
CA LEU A 66 22.79 -13.03 -0.17
C LEU A 66 23.88 -12.49 -1.10
N ASP A 67 23.55 -12.40 -2.39
CA ASP A 67 24.33 -11.68 -3.40
C ASP A 67 23.72 -10.29 -3.67
N PHE A 68 24.54 -9.29 -3.96
CA PHE A 68 24.08 -7.94 -4.30
C PHE A 68 23.10 -7.94 -5.49
N ALA A 69 23.23 -8.87 -6.44
CA ALA A 69 22.29 -9.05 -7.55
C ALA A 69 20.85 -9.35 -7.10
N HIS A 70 20.64 -9.98 -5.94
CA HIS A 70 19.29 -10.18 -5.39
C HIS A 70 18.65 -8.84 -5.00
N LEU A 71 19.44 -7.96 -4.39
CA LEU A 71 18.97 -6.66 -3.92
C LEU A 71 18.57 -5.77 -5.09
N THR A 72 19.38 -5.76 -6.16
CA THR A 72 19.08 -4.98 -7.37
C THR A 72 17.90 -5.56 -8.14
N ASP A 73 17.75 -6.89 -8.19
CA ASP A 73 16.60 -7.53 -8.84
C ASP A 73 15.29 -7.26 -8.07
N LEU A 74 15.30 -7.37 -6.73
CA LEU A 74 14.16 -7.01 -5.89
C LEU A 74 13.81 -5.53 -6.03
N ALA A 75 14.80 -4.64 -6.10
CA ALA A 75 14.58 -3.21 -6.33
C ALA A 75 13.84 -2.95 -7.65
N THR A 76 14.17 -3.70 -8.69
CA THR A 76 13.53 -3.59 -10.01
C THR A 76 12.10 -4.13 -9.98
N ILE A 77 11.87 -5.30 -9.38
CA ILE A 77 10.52 -5.88 -9.25
C ILE A 77 9.64 -4.95 -8.41
N ASP A 78 10.16 -4.42 -7.30
CA ASP A 78 9.46 -3.48 -6.42
C ASP A 78 9.04 -2.20 -7.16
N MET A 79 9.90 -1.65 -8.00
CA MET A 79 9.55 -0.49 -8.83
C MET A 79 8.37 -0.79 -9.77
N HIS A 80 8.40 -1.93 -10.47
CA HIS A 80 7.28 -2.33 -11.31
C HIS A 80 6.00 -2.57 -10.51
N LEU A 81 6.11 -3.17 -9.32
CA LEU A 81 5.00 -3.37 -8.39
C LEU A 81 4.40 -2.02 -7.96
N ARG A 82 5.23 -1.04 -7.58
CA ARG A 82 4.76 0.30 -7.20
C ARG A 82 3.97 0.98 -8.31
N TYR A 83 4.42 0.89 -9.57
CA TYR A 83 3.66 1.43 -10.70
C TYR A 83 2.32 0.76 -10.88
N LEU A 84 2.26 -0.57 -10.75
CA LEU A 84 1.00 -1.31 -10.79
C LEU A 84 0.08 -0.90 -9.63
N VAL A 85 0.60 -0.81 -8.41
CA VAL A 85 -0.16 -0.41 -7.21
C VAL A 85 -0.79 0.97 -7.40
N ILE A 86 -0.05 1.95 -7.93
CA ILE A 86 -0.59 3.28 -8.22
C ILE A 86 -1.75 3.19 -9.21
N LYS A 87 -1.57 2.46 -10.31
CA LYS A 87 -2.62 2.30 -11.33
C LYS A 87 -3.88 1.63 -10.78
N LEU A 88 -3.73 0.54 -10.02
CA LEU A 88 -4.87 -0.12 -9.37
C LEU A 88 -5.57 0.82 -8.38
N SER A 89 -4.81 1.63 -7.64
CA SER A 89 -5.35 2.58 -6.67
C SER A 89 -6.14 3.70 -7.34
N LEU A 90 -5.66 4.24 -8.46
CA LEU A 90 -6.37 5.24 -9.27
C LEU A 90 -7.68 4.69 -9.83
N ASP A 91 -7.66 3.45 -10.34
CA ASP A 91 -8.87 2.77 -10.83
C ASP A 91 -9.92 2.65 -9.70
N ILE A 92 -9.50 2.20 -8.51
CA ILE A 92 -10.36 2.03 -7.33
C ILE A 92 -10.89 3.37 -6.83
N GLU A 93 -10.04 4.39 -6.73
CA GLU A 93 -10.42 5.74 -6.30
C GLU A 93 -11.55 6.29 -7.19
N HIS A 94 -11.35 6.24 -8.50
CA HIS A 94 -12.35 6.72 -9.46
C HIS A 94 -13.67 5.94 -9.37
N ALA A 95 -13.59 4.60 -9.32
CA ALA A 95 -14.78 3.76 -9.22
C ALA A 95 -15.59 4.02 -7.94
N LEU A 96 -14.91 4.24 -6.81
CA LEU A 96 -15.57 4.52 -5.54
C LEU A 96 -16.14 5.94 -5.47
N LYS A 97 -15.44 6.95 -6.00
CA LYS A 97 -16.00 8.31 -6.13
C LYS A 97 -17.28 8.29 -6.96
N SER A 98 -17.25 7.62 -8.11
CA SER A 98 -18.41 7.47 -8.99
C SER A 98 -19.56 6.74 -8.31
N LEU A 99 -19.27 5.63 -7.61
CA LEU A 99 -20.27 4.88 -6.85
C LEU A 99 -20.89 5.74 -5.74
N LEU A 100 -20.07 6.45 -4.94
CA LEU A 100 -20.55 7.32 -3.87
C LEU A 100 -21.45 8.43 -4.41
N VAL A 101 -21.02 9.12 -5.47
CA VAL A 101 -21.81 10.17 -6.13
C VAL A 101 -23.18 9.62 -6.54
N ASN A 102 -23.22 8.46 -7.21
CA ASN A 102 -24.48 7.86 -7.62
C ASN A 102 -25.37 7.46 -6.43
N LEU A 103 -24.79 6.88 -5.37
CA LEU A 103 -25.57 6.49 -4.19
C LEU A 103 -26.16 7.69 -3.43
N ILE A 104 -25.45 8.81 -3.41
CA ILE A 104 -25.92 10.06 -2.79
C ILE A 104 -26.98 10.72 -3.68
N THR A 105 -26.77 10.76 -5.00
CA THR A 105 -27.75 11.31 -5.95
C THR A 105 -29.05 10.51 -5.97
N ASP A 106 -28.97 9.19 -5.84
CA ASP A 106 -30.12 8.28 -5.80
C ASP A 106 -30.92 8.36 -4.48
N ASP A 107 -30.43 9.07 -3.45
CA ASP A 107 -31.09 9.19 -2.16
C ASP A 107 -31.98 10.44 -2.13
N PRO A 108 -33.32 10.32 -2.16
CA PRO A 108 -34.22 11.47 -2.21
C PRO A 108 -34.13 12.38 -0.97
N GLY A 109 -33.57 11.88 0.13
CA GLY A 109 -33.36 12.64 1.36
C GLY A 109 -32.09 13.49 1.37
N GLN A 110 -31.25 13.45 0.33
CA GLN A 110 -29.98 14.18 0.30
C GLN A 110 -30.11 15.51 -0.45
N ASP A 111 -29.85 16.60 0.25
CA ASP A 111 -29.69 17.93 -0.34
C ASP A 111 -28.24 18.23 -0.80
N GLY A 112 -27.31 17.32 -0.47
CA GLY A 112 -25.89 17.44 -0.77
C GLY A 112 -25.08 18.31 0.20
N TYR A 113 -25.68 18.85 1.26
CA TYR A 113 -25.03 19.69 2.27
C TYR A 113 -25.07 19.04 3.65
N GLN A 114 -26.21 18.50 4.08
CA GLN A 114 -26.36 17.90 5.41
C GLN A 114 -25.41 16.72 5.65
N ILE A 115 -25.10 15.94 4.60
CA ILE A 115 -24.13 14.84 4.69
C ILE A 115 -22.72 15.32 5.03
N ILE A 116 -22.34 16.55 4.64
CA ILE A 116 -21.04 17.13 4.98
C ILE A 116 -20.97 17.41 6.48
N GLU A 117 -22.03 17.99 7.04
CA GLU A 117 -22.13 18.27 8.48
C GLU A 117 -22.17 16.96 9.28
N ALA A 118 -22.96 15.98 8.84
CA ALA A 118 -22.99 14.65 9.45
C ALA A 118 -21.63 13.94 9.41
N TYR A 119 -20.86 14.13 8.32
CA TYR A 119 -19.49 13.62 8.22
C TYR A 119 -18.55 14.34 9.17
N ASN A 120 -18.64 15.67 9.25
CA ASN A 120 -17.87 16.48 10.19
C ASN A 120 -18.09 16.03 11.63
N ASP A 121 -19.35 15.90 12.04
CA ASP A 121 -19.73 15.49 13.38
C ASP A 121 -19.25 14.07 13.69
N HIS A 122 -19.31 13.16 12.72
CA HIS A 122 -18.76 11.81 12.89
C HIS A 122 -17.26 11.85 13.17
N ILE A 123 -16.49 12.67 12.44
CA ILE A 123 -15.05 12.81 12.65
C ILE A 123 -14.75 13.48 14.00
N ALA A 124 -15.42 14.58 14.31
CA ALA A 124 -15.28 15.29 15.58
C ALA A 124 -15.55 14.38 16.78
N ASN A 125 -16.63 13.59 16.72
CA ASN A 125 -16.99 12.64 17.77
C ASN A 125 -15.98 11.50 17.91
N ASN A 126 -15.44 11.00 16.80
CA ASN A 126 -14.38 9.98 16.85
C ASN A 126 -13.08 10.51 17.47
N LEU A 127 -12.74 11.78 17.24
CA LEU A 127 -11.58 12.43 17.86
C LEU A 127 -11.81 12.65 19.37
N LYS A 128 -12.98 13.16 19.77
CA LYS A 128 -13.37 13.28 21.18
C LYS A 128 -13.21 11.97 21.95
N LYS A 129 -13.72 10.86 21.39
CA LYS A 129 -13.62 9.52 21.98
C LYS A 129 -12.18 9.01 22.16
N ARG A 130 -11.23 9.53 21.39
CA ARG A 130 -9.81 9.15 21.47
C ARG A 130 -9.00 10.12 22.33
N SER A 131 -9.54 11.28 22.65
CA SER A 131 -8.90 12.25 23.53
C SER A 131 -9.04 11.82 24.98
N GLU A 132 -7.97 11.94 25.75
CA GLU A 132 -7.94 11.55 27.18
C GLU A 132 -8.99 12.32 28.00
N ASN A 133 -9.21 13.59 27.66
CA ASN A 133 -10.18 14.46 28.33
C ASN A 133 -11.59 14.43 27.71
N GLY A 134 -11.83 13.60 26.68
CA GLY A 134 -13.11 13.53 25.97
C GLY A 134 -13.47 14.78 25.14
N MET A 135 -12.58 15.77 25.06
CA MET A 135 -12.81 17.03 24.36
C MET A 135 -12.32 16.97 22.91
N LEU A 136 -12.88 17.86 22.08
CA LEU A 136 -12.41 18.03 20.72
C LEU A 136 -11.04 18.74 20.76
N PRO A 137 -10.03 18.30 20.00
CA PRO A 137 -8.76 19.02 19.91
C PRO A 137 -8.99 20.48 19.48
N GLN A 138 -8.24 21.40 20.10
CA GLN A 138 -8.39 22.84 19.85
C GLN A 138 -8.02 23.24 18.42
N ASP A 139 -7.17 22.46 17.76
CA ASP A 139 -6.77 22.62 16.37
C ASP A 139 -7.71 21.90 15.38
N TYR A 140 -8.89 21.43 15.85
CA TYR A 140 -9.86 20.80 14.96
C TYR A 140 -10.34 21.75 13.89
N VAL A 141 -10.15 21.36 12.63
CA VAL A 141 -10.65 22.06 11.46
C VAL A 141 -11.79 21.25 10.86
N HIS A 142 -12.87 21.95 10.51
CA HIS A 142 -14.02 21.37 9.82
C HIS A 142 -13.58 20.59 8.56
N VAL A 143 -14.16 19.41 8.32
CA VAL A 143 -13.71 18.50 7.25
C VAL A 143 -13.75 19.15 5.87
N LYS A 144 -14.76 19.97 5.59
CA LYS A 144 -14.89 20.78 4.37
C LYS A 144 -13.67 21.69 4.17
N ASP A 145 -13.32 22.47 5.19
CA ASP A 145 -12.19 23.40 5.13
C ASP A 145 -10.86 22.68 5.00
N LYS A 146 -10.71 21.53 5.68
CA LYS A 146 -9.51 20.68 5.54
C LYS A 146 -9.32 20.16 4.12
N ILE A 147 -10.39 19.76 3.43
CA ILE A 147 -10.35 19.30 2.04
C ILE A 147 -10.06 20.48 1.10
N ILE A 148 -10.79 21.58 1.25
CA ILE A 148 -10.68 22.75 0.38
C ILE A 148 -9.33 23.45 0.52
N LYS A 149 -8.73 23.49 1.72
CA LYS A 149 -7.48 24.22 1.99
C LYS A 149 -6.37 23.89 0.98
N VAL A 150 -6.29 22.64 0.54
CA VAL A 150 -5.24 22.17 -0.39
C VAL A 150 -5.37 22.86 -1.75
N VAL A 151 -6.60 23.05 -2.24
CA VAL A 151 -6.88 23.62 -3.57
C VAL A 151 -7.06 25.14 -3.58
N ARG A 152 -6.88 25.82 -2.43
CA ARG A 152 -6.95 27.29 -2.34
C ARG A 152 -5.73 28.00 -2.93
N ASN A 153 -4.62 27.29 -3.13
CA ASN A 153 -3.43 27.88 -3.70
C ASN A 153 -3.67 28.22 -5.18
N VAL A 154 -3.41 29.46 -5.59
CA VAL A 154 -3.56 29.91 -6.99
C VAL A 154 -2.72 29.10 -7.99
N ARG A 155 -1.66 28.44 -7.50
CA ARG A 155 -0.80 27.55 -8.29
C ARG A 155 -1.26 26.09 -8.28
N ASP A 156 -2.35 25.75 -7.59
CA ASP A 156 -2.90 24.40 -7.58
C ASP A 156 -3.60 24.11 -8.90
N TYR A 157 -3.40 22.89 -9.43
CA TYR A 157 -4.03 22.45 -10.69
C TYR A 157 -5.56 22.49 -10.66
N ASN A 158 -6.18 22.49 -9.46
CA ASN A 158 -7.62 22.55 -9.28
C ASN A 158 -8.12 23.92 -8.80
N TYR A 159 -7.30 24.98 -8.87
CA TYR A 159 -7.70 26.30 -8.40
C TYR A 159 -8.96 26.84 -9.10
N ASP A 160 -9.09 26.65 -10.41
CA ASP A 160 -10.29 27.05 -11.16
C ASP A 160 -11.55 26.31 -10.70
N PHE A 161 -11.39 25.03 -10.34
CA PHE A 161 -12.48 24.25 -9.74
C PHE A 161 -12.84 24.79 -8.35
N TYR A 162 -11.85 25.16 -7.53
CA TYR A 162 -12.08 25.81 -6.25
C TYR A 162 -12.86 27.12 -6.41
N LEU A 163 -12.47 28.01 -7.33
CA LEU A 163 -13.15 29.29 -7.55
C LEU A 163 -14.65 29.12 -7.84
N LYS A 164 -15.03 28.11 -8.61
CA LYS A 164 -16.43 27.79 -8.96
C LYS A 164 -17.22 27.13 -7.82
N THR A 165 -16.55 26.72 -6.75
CA THR A 165 -17.13 25.86 -5.71
C THR A 165 -17.01 26.41 -4.29
N LYS A 166 -16.23 27.48 -4.09
CA LYS A 166 -15.92 28.07 -2.79
C LYS A 166 -17.13 28.62 -2.03
N ASP A 167 -18.10 29.21 -2.73
CA ASP A 167 -19.23 29.91 -2.08
C ASP A 167 -20.32 28.93 -1.63
N LYS A 168 -20.50 27.82 -2.36
CA LYS A 168 -21.46 26.76 -2.02
C LYS A 168 -20.90 25.39 -2.39
N THR A 169 -20.25 24.75 -1.42
CA THR A 169 -19.63 23.42 -1.60
C THR A 169 -20.61 22.31 -1.24
N SER A 170 -21.15 21.64 -2.25
CA SER A 170 -21.92 20.41 -2.08
C SER A 170 -21.00 19.19 -1.98
N ILE A 171 -21.54 18.07 -1.51
CA ILE A 171 -20.78 16.83 -1.35
C ILE A 171 -20.22 16.30 -2.66
N TRP A 172 -20.91 16.49 -3.79
CA TRP A 172 -20.42 16.12 -5.12
C TRP A 172 -19.11 16.83 -5.46
N LYS A 173 -19.04 18.14 -5.21
CA LYS A 173 -17.83 18.95 -5.40
C LYS A 173 -16.73 18.52 -4.41
N LEU A 174 -17.13 18.25 -3.17
CA LEU A 174 -16.19 17.87 -2.11
C LEU A 174 -15.53 16.52 -2.38
N ILE A 175 -16.28 15.52 -2.85
CA ILE A 175 -15.77 14.19 -3.22
C ILE A 175 -14.67 14.28 -4.28
N GLU A 176 -14.83 15.17 -5.27
CA GLU A 176 -13.82 15.35 -6.32
C GLU A 176 -12.48 15.82 -5.72
N MET A 177 -12.53 16.77 -4.78
CA MET A 177 -11.37 17.34 -4.09
C MET A 177 -10.78 16.43 -3.01
N MET A 178 -11.44 15.34 -2.62
CA MET A 178 -10.91 14.43 -1.61
C MET A 178 -9.64 13.74 -2.10
N SER A 179 -8.59 13.81 -1.28
CA SER A 179 -7.46 12.88 -1.36
C SER A 179 -7.91 11.45 -1.10
N PHE A 180 -7.11 10.47 -1.52
CA PHE A 180 -7.37 9.05 -1.26
C PHE A 180 -7.65 8.76 0.23
N GLY A 181 -6.89 9.39 1.15
CA GLY A 181 -7.11 9.22 2.59
C GLY A 181 -8.44 9.79 3.08
N GLN A 182 -8.87 10.92 2.54
CA GLN A 182 -10.18 11.50 2.84
C GLN A 182 -11.32 10.65 2.27
N LEU A 183 -11.13 10.07 1.08
CA LEU A 183 -12.06 9.10 0.49
C LEU A 183 -12.21 7.85 1.38
N VAL A 184 -11.11 7.26 1.86
CA VAL A 184 -11.14 6.12 2.80
C VAL A 184 -11.97 6.47 4.04
N SER A 185 -11.71 7.64 4.63
CA SER A 185 -12.42 8.13 5.80
C SER A 185 -13.91 8.34 5.53
N PHE A 186 -14.26 8.93 4.38
CA PHE A 186 -15.64 9.18 3.99
C PHE A 186 -16.42 7.88 3.70
N VAL A 187 -15.81 6.91 3.01
CA VAL A 187 -16.42 5.59 2.78
C VAL A 187 -16.73 4.89 4.11
N LYS A 188 -15.81 4.97 5.08
CA LYS A 188 -16.03 4.41 6.41
C LYS A 188 -17.21 5.09 7.11
N PHE A 189 -17.24 6.43 7.13
CA PHE A 189 -18.37 7.20 7.66
C PHE A 189 -19.71 6.77 7.03
N TYR A 190 -19.73 6.65 5.70
CA TYR A 190 -20.95 6.32 4.95
C TYR A 190 -21.53 4.95 5.36
N VAL A 191 -20.65 3.98 5.61
CA VAL A 191 -21.02 2.65 6.10
C VAL A 191 -21.37 2.66 7.59
N ASP A 192 -20.58 3.33 8.43
CA ASP A 192 -20.79 3.39 9.88
C ASP A 192 -22.13 4.06 10.23
N LYS A 193 -22.54 5.06 9.45
CA LYS A 193 -23.86 5.72 9.58
C LYS A 193 -24.99 5.00 8.85
N SER A 194 -24.72 3.86 8.24
CA SER A 194 -25.71 3.06 7.50
C SER A 194 -26.51 3.87 6.48
N LEU A 195 -25.84 4.79 5.77
CA LEU A 195 -26.48 5.65 4.77
C LEU A 195 -27.03 4.84 3.58
N HIS A 196 -27.74 5.53 2.67
CA HIS A 196 -28.47 4.93 1.57
C HIS A 196 -27.65 3.88 0.79
N LYS A 197 -28.16 2.64 0.73
CA LYS A 197 -27.51 1.51 0.03
C LYS A 197 -26.02 1.30 0.42
N SER A 198 -25.59 1.74 1.60
CA SER A 198 -24.22 1.61 2.14
C SER A 198 -23.66 0.19 2.14
N LYS A 199 -24.51 -0.84 2.10
CA LYS A 199 -24.12 -2.24 1.93
C LYS A 199 -23.18 -2.46 0.72
N LYS A 200 -23.32 -1.67 -0.36
CA LYS A 200 -22.43 -1.72 -1.55
C LYS A 200 -20.98 -1.31 -1.25
N LEU A 201 -20.76 -0.56 -0.18
CA LEU A 201 -19.45 -0.03 0.23
C LEU A 201 -18.81 -0.81 1.40
N LYS A 202 -19.46 -1.85 1.92
CA LYS A 202 -18.95 -2.61 3.09
C LYS A 202 -17.52 -3.14 2.88
N LYS A 203 -17.23 -3.72 1.72
CA LYS A 203 -15.88 -4.22 1.40
C LYS A 203 -14.86 -3.09 1.31
N ALA A 204 -15.24 -1.96 0.70
CA ALA A 204 -14.42 -0.77 0.67
C ALA A 204 -14.12 -0.23 2.06
N ALA A 205 -15.13 -0.07 2.92
CA ALA A 205 -14.96 0.40 4.30
C ALA A 205 -14.03 -0.51 5.12
N LEU A 206 -14.07 -1.83 4.86
CA LEU A 206 -13.21 -2.80 5.53
C LEU A 206 -11.76 -2.75 5.05
N LEU A 207 -11.54 -2.66 3.73
CA LEU A 207 -10.24 -2.96 3.13
C LEU A 207 -9.46 -1.75 2.61
N LEU A 208 -10.10 -0.59 2.43
CA LEU A 208 -9.43 0.60 1.88
C LEU A 208 -8.30 1.12 2.76
N GLY A 209 -8.40 0.97 4.08
CA GLY A 209 -7.33 1.34 5.01
C GLY A 209 -6.03 0.58 4.72
N TYR A 210 -6.12 -0.71 4.45
CA TYR A 210 -5.00 -1.57 4.06
C TYR A 210 -4.47 -1.17 2.67
N ALA A 211 -5.34 -1.00 1.68
CA ALA A 211 -4.94 -0.58 0.33
C ALA A 211 -4.25 0.80 0.32
N LYS A 212 -4.68 1.73 1.20
CA LYS A 212 -4.05 3.05 1.38
C LYS A 212 -2.57 2.93 1.77
N ASN A 213 -2.19 1.99 2.63
CA ASN A 213 -0.81 1.84 3.09
C ASN A 213 0.17 1.53 1.95
N VAL A 214 -0.20 0.58 1.07
CA VAL A 214 0.63 0.22 -0.10
C VAL A 214 0.58 1.29 -1.18
N ARG A 215 -0.56 1.97 -1.35
CA ARG A 215 -0.70 3.13 -2.25
C ARG A 215 0.25 4.25 -1.83
N ASP A 216 0.22 4.64 -0.55
CA ASP A 216 1.07 5.72 -0.02
C ASP A 216 2.55 5.32 -0.08
N SER A 217 2.86 4.06 0.21
CA SER A 217 4.22 3.54 0.03
C SER A 217 4.67 3.66 -1.42
N ALA A 218 3.85 3.29 -2.39
CA ALA A 218 4.16 3.43 -3.81
C ALA A 218 4.34 4.89 -4.24
N ALA A 219 3.43 5.78 -3.81
CA ALA A 219 3.43 7.20 -4.18
C ALA A 219 4.66 7.94 -3.63
N HIS A 220 5.11 7.58 -2.42
CA HIS A 220 6.32 8.13 -1.81
C HIS A 220 7.59 7.36 -2.16
N SER A 221 7.52 6.46 -3.15
CA SER A 221 8.64 5.61 -3.56
C SER A 221 9.30 4.85 -2.41
N ARG A 222 8.52 4.43 -1.41
CA ARG A 222 8.97 3.55 -0.31
C ARG A 222 8.92 2.10 -0.78
N PRO A 223 9.93 1.26 -0.50
CA PRO A 223 9.91 -0.12 -0.95
C PRO A 223 8.77 -0.91 -0.30
N ILE A 224 8.02 -1.64 -1.12
CA ILE A 224 6.93 -2.54 -0.70
C ILE A 224 7.48 -3.94 -0.45
N LEU A 225 8.44 -4.42 -1.26
CA LEU A 225 9.03 -5.75 -1.17
C LEU A 225 10.13 -5.87 -0.10
N LEU A 226 10.30 -4.89 0.78
CA LEU A 226 11.20 -5.04 1.93
C LEU A 226 10.49 -5.82 3.03
N ASN A 227 11.17 -6.75 3.69
CA ASN A 227 10.67 -7.51 4.83
C ASN A 227 9.28 -8.16 4.57
N VAL A 228 9.14 -8.80 3.39
CA VAL A 228 7.93 -9.53 2.96
C VAL A 228 8.00 -11.01 3.31
N THR A 229 9.19 -11.51 3.69
CA THR A 229 9.41 -12.90 4.12
C THR A 229 9.14 -13.10 5.61
N GLU A 230 9.14 -12.03 6.43
CA GLU A 230 8.76 -12.10 7.83
C GLU A 230 7.25 -12.31 7.99
N ILE A 231 6.91 -13.23 8.88
CA ILE A 231 5.53 -13.60 9.23
C ILE A 231 5.16 -13.03 10.59
N ASN A 232 3.87 -13.00 10.91
CA ASN A 232 3.32 -12.54 12.20
C ASN A 232 3.51 -11.05 12.50
N GLN A 233 3.75 -10.20 11.49
CA GLN A 233 3.93 -8.75 11.68
C GLN A 233 2.64 -8.01 12.11
N LEU A 234 1.46 -8.58 11.84
CA LEU A 234 0.20 -8.02 12.35
C LEU A 234 0.14 -8.10 13.89
N ASN A 235 0.89 -9.02 14.51
CA ASN A 235 1.01 -9.06 15.96
C ASN A 235 1.93 -7.93 16.38
N GLY A 236 1.37 -6.86 16.95
CA GLY A 236 2.13 -5.67 17.33
C GLY A 236 3.41 -6.04 18.08
N GLN A 237 4.56 -5.64 17.52
CA GLN A 237 5.79 -5.56 18.31
C GLN A 237 5.52 -4.55 19.43
N GLY A 238 5.32 -5.02 20.67
CA GLY A 238 5.30 -4.18 21.86
C GLY A 238 3.97 -4.00 22.62
N SER A 239 2.91 -4.74 22.32
CA SER A 239 1.71 -4.70 23.18
C SER A 239 1.75 -5.82 24.22
N SER A 240 2.10 -5.47 25.47
CA SER A 240 2.01 -6.32 26.68
C SER A 240 0.57 -6.71 27.05
N HIS A 241 -0.37 -6.65 26.11
CA HIS A 241 -1.75 -7.09 26.28
C HIS A 241 -2.01 -8.19 25.26
N LYS A 242 -2.32 -9.39 25.78
CA LYS A 242 -2.79 -10.55 25.00
C LYS A 242 -4.18 -10.26 24.39
N THR A 243 -4.32 -9.22 23.58
CA THR A 243 -5.51 -9.01 22.76
C THR A 243 -5.42 -9.93 21.55
N LYS A 244 -6.54 -10.60 21.24
CA LYS A 244 -6.68 -11.61 20.16
C LYS A 244 -5.92 -11.18 18.90
N GLN A 245 -5.12 -12.10 18.37
CA GLN A 245 -4.35 -11.93 17.13
C GLN A 245 -5.16 -11.14 16.09
N PRO A 246 -4.68 -9.99 15.59
CA PRO A 246 -5.29 -9.35 14.43
C PRO A 246 -5.08 -10.27 13.23
N GLN A 247 -6.11 -11.04 12.94
CA GLN A 247 -6.12 -11.95 11.80
C GLN A 247 -6.56 -11.19 10.56
N ALA A 248 -5.96 -11.53 9.42
CA ALA A 248 -6.45 -11.07 8.12
C ALA A 248 -7.96 -11.32 7.99
N GLU A 249 -8.65 -10.36 7.39
CA GLU A 249 -10.10 -10.37 7.24
C GLU A 249 -10.59 -11.68 6.60
N PRO A 250 -11.70 -12.27 7.08
CA PRO A 250 -12.20 -13.55 6.57
C PRO A 250 -12.45 -13.55 5.06
N GLU A 251 -12.90 -12.41 4.53
CA GLU A 251 -13.16 -12.20 3.11
C GLU A 251 -11.88 -12.19 2.30
N LEU A 252 -10.80 -11.62 2.85
CA LEU A 252 -9.48 -11.63 2.23
C LEU A 252 -8.89 -13.05 2.20
N LYS A 253 -9.00 -13.79 3.31
CA LYS A 253 -8.62 -15.21 3.37
C LYS A 253 -9.38 -16.04 2.33
N THR A 254 -10.68 -15.77 2.19
CA THR A 254 -11.53 -16.45 1.20
C THR A 254 -11.09 -16.12 -0.22
N PHE A 255 -10.83 -14.84 -0.51
CA PHE A 255 -10.31 -14.40 -1.80
C PHE A 255 -8.99 -15.11 -2.13
N VAL A 256 -8.00 -15.07 -1.24
CA VAL A 256 -6.69 -15.70 -1.46
C VAL A 256 -6.82 -17.21 -1.66
N LYS A 257 -7.70 -17.89 -0.90
CA LYS A 257 -7.99 -19.32 -1.08
C LYS A 257 -8.60 -19.62 -2.46
N GLN A 258 -9.59 -18.84 -2.90
CA GLN A 258 -10.22 -19.00 -4.22
C GLN A 258 -9.24 -18.78 -5.38
N ASN A 259 -8.16 -18.04 -5.12
CA ASN A 259 -7.07 -17.79 -6.05
C ASN A 259 -6.04 -18.94 -6.12
N GLY A 260 -6.29 -20.09 -5.47
CA GLY A 260 -5.52 -21.32 -5.68
C GLY A 260 -4.31 -21.49 -4.76
N LEU A 261 -4.19 -20.66 -3.73
CA LEU A 261 -3.17 -20.86 -2.69
C LEU A 261 -3.62 -21.86 -1.64
N ASN A 262 -2.67 -22.66 -1.14
CA ASN A 262 -2.90 -23.55 -0.01
C ASN A 262 -3.36 -22.76 1.21
N LYS A 263 -4.41 -23.24 1.91
CA LYS A 263 -5.00 -22.56 3.09
C LYS A 263 -3.97 -22.20 4.16
N LYS A 264 -3.02 -23.10 4.45
CA LYS A 264 -1.97 -22.87 5.46
C LYS A 264 -0.99 -21.79 4.99
N VAL A 265 -0.55 -21.85 3.73
CA VAL A 265 0.36 -20.87 3.13
C VAL A 265 -0.30 -19.49 3.07
N ALA A 266 -1.52 -19.40 2.54
CA ALA A 266 -2.29 -18.16 2.47
C ALA A 266 -2.48 -17.53 3.86
N SER A 267 -2.87 -18.32 4.87
CA SER A 267 -3.09 -17.79 6.22
C SER A 267 -1.80 -17.29 6.85
N ARG A 268 -0.66 -17.95 6.59
CA ARG A 268 0.65 -17.52 7.06
C ARG A 268 1.11 -16.23 6.36
N LEU A 269 1.07 -16.17 5.02
CA LEU A 269 1.53 -15.01 4.27
C LEU A 269 0.71 -13.74 4.57
N LEU A 270 -0.60 -13.88 4.78
CA LEU A 270 -1.49 -12.75 5.13
C LEU A 270 -1.24 -12.16 6.53
N THR A 271 -0.37 -12.76 7.35
CA THR A 271 0.10 -12.16 8.60
C THR A 271 1.18 -11.10 8.39
N ASN A 272 1.75 -11.01 7.19
CA ASN A 272 2.61 -9.91 6.78
C ASN A 272 1.73 -8.75 6.32
N PHE A 273 1.92 -7.55 6.90
CA PHE A 273 1.03 -6.42 6.61
C PHE A 273 1.12 -5.97 5.15
N LYS A 274 2.29 -6.02 4.50
CA LYS A 274 2.43 -5.65 3.08
C LYS A 274 1.69 -6.63 2.18
N ILE A 275 1.79 -7.92 2.47
CA ILE A 275 1.06 -8.95 1.72
C ILE A 275 -0.44 -8.80 1.92
N ASN A 276 -0.89 -8.54 3.15
CA ASN A 276 -2.28 -8.24 3.46
C ASN A 276 -2.80 -7.03 2.67
N ASP A 277 -2.07 -5.92 2.71
CA ASP A 277 -2.40 -4.66 2.07
C ASP A 277 -2.45 -4.80 0.53
N LEU A 278 -1.49 -5.51 -0.06
CA LEU A 278 -1.47 -5.83 -1.50
C LEU A 278 -2.68 -6.70 -1.89
N CYS A 279 -2.99 -7.73 -1.12
CA CYS A 279 -4.16 -8.58 -1.39
C CYS A 279 -5.46 -7.78 -1.27
N SER A 280 -5.55 -6.87 -0.30
CA SER A 280 -6.69 -5.98 -0.08
C SER A 280 -6.91 -5.06 -1.29
N LEU A 281 -5.84 -4.46 -1.82
CA LEU A 281 -5.89 -3.65 -3.04
C LEU A 281 -6.40 -4.45 -4.24
N ILE A 282 -5.88 -5.67 -4.45
CA ILE A 282 -6.28 -6.53 -5.57
C ILE A 282 -7.75 -6.96 -5.43
N LEU A 283 -8.19 -7.33 -4.23
CA LEU A 283 -9.59 -7.71 -3.98
C LEU A 283 -10.53 -6.52 -4.21
N LEU A 284 -10.17 -5.32 -3.76
CA LEU A 284 -10.95 -4.11 -4.04
C LEU A 284 -11.07 -3.86 -5.55
N HIS A 285 -9.99 -4.06 -6.30
CA HIS A 285 -10.03 -3.94 -7.75
C HIS A 285 -10.96 -4.99 -8.39
N ASP A 286 -10.90 -6.24 -7.95
CA ASP A 286 -11.80 -7.31 -8.44
C ASP A 286 -13.28 -7.02 -8.17
N VAL A 287 -13.57 -6.39 -7.03
CA VAL A 287 -14.92 -6.08 -6.57
C VAL A 287 -15.50 -4.85 -7.27
N TYR A 288 -14.75 -3.75 -7.33
CA TYR A 288 -15.31 -2.44 -7.71
C TYR A 288 -15.11 -2.10 -9.19
N ILE A 289 -14.13 -2.69 -9.88
CA ILE A 289 -13.91 -2.39 -11.30
C ILE A 289 -14.76 -3.32 -12.16
N GLN A 290 -15.79 -2.76 -12.79
CA GLN A 290 -16.69 -3.50 -13.69
C GLN A 290 -16.25 -3.44 -15.15
N SER A 291 -15.48 -2.43 -15.56
CA SER A 291 -15.05 -2.27 -16.97
C SER A 291 -14.18 -3.44 -17.44
N PRO A 292 -14.63 -4.24 -18.43
CA PRO A 292 -13.86 -5.38 -18.94
C PRO A 292 -12.52 -4.93 -19.56
N TYR A 293 -12.52 -3.76 -20.20
CA TYR A 293 -11.32 -3.17 -20.80
C TYR A 293 -10.26 -2.82 -19.75
N MET A 294 -10.65 -2.12 -18.68
CA MET A 294 -9.72 -1.77 -17.59
C MET A 294 -9.17 -3.03 -16.92
N ARG A 295 -10.03 -4.02 -16.66
CA ARG A 295 -9.62 -5.32 -16.11
C ARG A 295 -8.62 -6.02 -17.04
N LYS A 296 -8.89 -6.07 -18.35
CA LYS A 296 -7.95 -6.65 -19.33
C LYS A 296 -6.60 -5.93 -19.33
N ALA A 297 -6.60 -4.60 -19.28
CA ALA A 297 -5.38 -3.80 -19.22
C ALA A 297 -4.57 -4.10 -17.95
N ARG A 298 -5.20 -4.05 -16.76
CA ARG A 298 -4.54 -4.35 -15.49
C ARG A 298 -4.06 -5.80 -15.42
N LYS A 299 -4.83 -6.76 -15.93
CA LYS A 299 -4.40 -8.17 -16.03
C LYS A 299 -3.10 -8.33 -16.83
N LYS A 300 -2.96 -7.63 -17.97
CA LYS A 300 -1.70 -7.65 -18.75
C LYS A 300 -0.52 -7.12 -17.93
N GLU A 301 -0.72 -6.07 -17.16
CA GLU A 301 0.33 -5.50 -16.31
C GLU A 301 0.72 -6.43 -15.15
N ILE A 302 -0.26 -7.08 -14.50
CA ILE A 302 0.00 -8.09 -13.47
C ILE A 302 0.81 -9.26 -14.08
N ILE A 303 0.43 -9.74 -15.27
CA ILE A 303 1.19 -10.79 -16.00
C ILE A 303 2.61 -10.33 -16.31
N LYS A 304 2.81 -9.07 -16.73
CA LYS A 304 4.13 -8.51 -17.01
C LYS A 304 4.99 -8.47 -15.74
N LEU A 305 4.43 -8.04 -14.62
CA LEU A 305 5.12 -8.04 -13.32
C LEU A 305 5.52 -9.47 -12.91
N TYR A 306 4.61 -10.42 -13.05
CA TYR A 306 4.88 -11.83 -12.74
C TYR A 306 6.00 -12.41 -13.61
N ARG A 307 5.95 -12.19 -14.93
CA ARG A 307 7.03 -12.60 -15.83
C ARG A 307 8.36 -11.96 -15.45
N ARG A 308 8.35 -10.69 -15.02
CA ARG A 308 9.55 -10.00 -14.53
C ARG A 308 10.08 -10.63 -13.25
N ALA A 309 9.22 -11.02 -12.32
CA ALA A 309 9.62 -11.72 -11.10
C ALA A 309 10.22 -13.12 -11.38
N LEU A 310 9.74 -13.80 -12.42
CA LEU A 310 10.28 -15.10 -12.84
C LEU A 310 11.60 -15.00 -13.62
N TYR A 311 11.91 -13.87 -14.25
CA TYR A 311 13.04 -13.73 -15.17
C TYR A 311 14.38 -14.15 -14.54
N LYS A 312 14.63 -13.74 -13.29
CA LYS A 312 15.84 -14.12 -12.53
C LYS A 312 15.55 -15.14 -11.43
N LYS A 313 14.46 -15.91 -11.51
CA LYS A 313 14.05 -16.85 -10.45
C LYS A 313 15.19 -17.74 -9.94
N ASN A 314 16.12 -18.13 -10.82
CA ASN A 314 17.25 -18.99 -10.49
C ASN A 314 18.16 -18.46 -9.36
N ILE A 315 18.26 -17.14 -9.17
CA ILE A 315 19.06 -16.58 -8.08
C ILE A 315 18.38 -16.81 -6.72
N TYR A 316 17.06 -16.95 -6.69
CA TYR A 316 16.27 -17.14 -5.46
C TYR A 316 16.07 -18.61 -5.03
N LYS A 317 16.72 -19.59 -5.68
CA LYS A 317 16.49 -21.04 -5.43
C LYS A 317 16.57 -21.46 -3.96
N ASN A 318 17.33 -20.73 -3.15
CA ASN A 318 17.53 -21.02 -1.73
C ASN A 318 16.67 -20.17 -0.79
N VAL A 319 15.67 -19.45 -1.31
CA VAL A 319 14.78 -18.57 -0.51
C VAL A 319 13.32 -18.94 -0.77
N LYS A 320 12.85 -19.96 -0.04
CA LYS A 320 11.52 -20.57 -0.21
C LYS A 320 10.37 -19.57 -0.13
N GLU A 321 10.49 -18.56 0.72
CA GLU A 321 9.46 -17.54 0.93
C GLU A 321 9.20 -16.72 -0.35
N PHE A 322 10.23 -16.50 -1.18
CA PHE A 322 10.04 -15.80 -2.46
C PHE A 322 9.23 -16.63 -3.46
N ASP A 323 9.42 -17.94 -3.48
CA ASP A 323 8.60 -18.84 -4.31
C ASP A 323 7.12 -18.72 -3.95
N GLU A 324 6.80 -18.74 -2.64
CA GLU A 324 5.43 -18.62 -2.16
C GLU A 324 4.79 -17.25 -2.48
N ILE A 325 5.57 -16.17 -2.41
CA ILE A 325 5.12 -14.82 -2.82
C ILE A 325 4.86 -14.77 -4.34
N ILE A 326 5.72 -15.38 -5.15
CA ILE A 326 5.52 -15.48 -6.60
C ILE A 326 4.27 -16.32 -6.90
N GLU A 327 4.03 -17.41 -6.18
CA GLU A 327 2.83 -18.23 -6.28
C GLU A 327 1.55 -17.45 -5.92
N LEU A 328 1.61 -16.57 -4.91
CA LEU A 328 0.51 -15.66 -4.59
C LEU A 328 0.13 -14.79 -5.80
N PHE A 329 1.12 -14.18 -6.46
CA PHE A 329 0.87 -13.38 -7.67
C PHE A 329 0.32 -14.24 -8.82
N PHE A 330 0.78 -15.48 -8.98
CA PHE A 330 0.23 -16.41 -9.98
C PHE A 330 -1.24 -16.76 -9.71
N GLY A 331 -1.58 -16.98 -8.44
CA GLY A 331 -2.94 -17.25 -8.01
C GLY A 331 -3.89 -16.11 -8.37
N VAL A 332 -3.46 -14.88 -8.07
CA VAL A 332 -4.17 -13.65 -8.46
C VAL A 332 -4.37 -13.59 -9.98
N ILE A 333 -3.34 -13.82 -10.79
CA ILE A 333 -3.43 -13.75 -12.27
C ILE A 333 -4.47 -14.72 -12.82
N LYS A 334 -4.44 -15.97 -12.33
CA LYS A 334 -5.30 -17.05 -12.84
C LYS A 334 -6.78 -16.74 -12.67
N LYS A 335 -7.15 -16.12 -11.55
CA LYS A 335 -8.54 -15.93 -11.16
C LYS A 335 -9.01 -14.48 -11.26
N TYR A 336 -8.14 -13.54 -11.63
CA TYR A 336 -8.54 -12.21 -12.07
C TYR A 336 -9.38 -12.34 -13.36
N LYS A 337 -10.70 -12.48 -13.18
CA LYS A 337 -11.67 -12.68 -14.26
C LYS A 337 -11.87 -11.37 -15.00
N ILE A 338 -11.94 -11.42 -16.32
CA ILE A 338 -12.57 -10.35 -17.09
C ILE A 338 -14.06 -10.69 -16.99
N LYS A 339 -14.80 -9.90 -16.20
CA LYS A 339 -16.24 -10.08 -16.01
C LYS A 339 -16.99 -9.49 -17.19
#